data_AF-A0A950XVV3-F1
#
_entry.id   AF-A0A950XVV3-F1
#
_cell.length_a   1.000
_cell.length_b   1.000
_cell.length_c   1.000
_cell.angle_alpha   90.00
_cell.angle_beta   90.00
_cell.angle_gamma   90.00
#
_symmetry.space_group_name_H-M   'P 1'
#
loop_
_entity.id
_entity.type
_entity.pdbx_description
1 polymer ?
#
loop_
_entity_poly.entity_id
_entity_poly.type
_entity_poly.pdbx_seq_one_letter_code
_entity_poly.pdbx_strand_id
1 'polypeptide(L)'
;MTEQPDDRVLVAIRTDQAEFHVAGTRHGYHCSKCGCDLSIAPAGQRFLKENPHVPVLCVDCALAAKPDKVEAAPGAIDELIADRIRRAKRHQQN
;
A
#
# COMPACT_ATOMS: atom_id res chain seq x y z
N MET A 1 11.36 -25.13 -4.09
CA MET A 1 10.52 -24.43 -3.10
C MET A 1 9.60 -23.52 -3.88
N THR A 2 8.34 -23.91 -4.01
CA THR A 2 7.30 -23.16 -4.73
C THR A 2 6.86 -21.98 -3.86
N GLU A 3 7.22 -20.76 -4.23
CA GLU A 3 6.65 -19.54 -3.66
C GLU A 3 5.12 -19.60 -3.86
N GLN A 4 4.37 -19.67 -2.77
CA GLN A 4 2.91 -19.72 -2.84
C GLN A 4 2.40 -18.35 -3.34
N PRO A 5 1.51 -18.31 -4.36
CA PRO A 5 1.08 -17.08 -5.00
C PRO A 5 0.09 -16.21 -4.18
N ASP A 6 -0.16 -16.53 -2.90
CA ASP A 6 -1.25 -15.94 -2.10
C ASP A 6 -0.87 -14.77 -1.17
N ASP A 7 0.38 -14.26 -1.22
CA ASP A 7 0.83 -13.18 -0.33
C ASP A 7 0.75 -11.76 -0.96
N ARG A 8 0.20 -11.61 -2.17
CA ARG A 8 0.16 -10.32 -2.87
C ARG A 8 -0.87 -9.38 -2.24
N VAL A 9 -0.41 -8.19 -1.85
CA VAL A 9 -1.23 -7.08 -1.33
C VAL A 9 -0.98 -5.84 -2.17
N LEU A 10 -2.03 -5.12 -2.55
CA LEU A 10 -1.87 -3.79 -3.12
C LEU A 10 -1.84 -2.77 -1.99
N VAL A 11 -0.78 -1.96 -1.93
CA VAL A 11 -0.68 -0.86 -0.96
C VAL A 11 -1.17 0.43 -1.60
N ALA A 12 -2.08 1.13 -0.90
CA ALA A 12 -2.59 2.43 -1.34
C ALA A 12 -2.61 3.45 -0.20
N ILE A 13 -2.66 4.72 -0.57
CA ILE A 13 -2.65 5.85 0.36
C ILE A 13 -4.09 6.18 0.74
N ARG A 14 -4.30 6.58 1.99
CA ARG A 14 -5.61 7.03 2.45
C ARG A 14 -6.01 8.32 1.73
N THR A 15 -7.29 8.46 1.43
CA THR A 15 -7.80 9.65 0.73
C THR A 15 -7.57 10.93 1.52
N ASP A 16 -7.58 10.87 2.85
CA ASP A 16 -7.29 12.00 3.74
C ASP A 16 -5.79 12.33 3.87
N GLN A 17 -4.91 11.48 3.33
CA GLN A 17 -3.46 11.66 3.32
C GLN A 17 -2.89 11.83 1.90
N ALA A 18 -3.74 11.84 0.88
CA ALA A 18 -3.32 11.95 -0.49
C ALA A 18 -3.03 13.42 -0.85
N GLU A 19 -1.87 13.91 -0.39
CA GLU A 19 -1.40 15.27 -0.75
C GLU A 19 -1.09 15.40 -2.25
N PHE A 20 -0.87 14.28 -2.94
CA PHE A 20 -0.54 14.23 -4.37
C PHE A 20 -1.46 13.26 -5.10
N HIS A 21 -2.37 13.79 -5.91
CA HIS A 21 -3.17 13.01 -6.84
C HIS A 21 -2.59 13.12 -8.25
N VAL A 22 -2.31 11.96 -8.87
CA VAL A 22 -2.07 11.93 -10.31
C VAL A 22 -3.41 11.97 -11.06
N ALA A 23 -3.42 12.56 -12.25
CA ALA A 23 -4.62 12.59 -13.10
C ALA A 23 -5.18 11.18 -13.29
N GLY A 24 -6.50 11.01 -13.08
CA GLY A 24 -7.18 9.73 -13.15
C GLY A 24 -7.13 8.87 -11.87
N THR A 25 -6.59 9.39 -10.77
CA THR A 25 -6.75 8.76 -9.44
C THR A 25 -8.23 8.62 -9.10
N ARG A 26 -8.63 7.46 -8.57
CA ARG A 26 -10.00 7.19 -8.13
C ARG A 26 -10.04 6.96 -6.62
N HIS A 27 -11.15 7.37 -6.03
CA HIS A 27 -11.49 7.17 -4.62
C HIS A 27 -12.58 6.11 -4.48
N GLY A 28 -12.91 5.72 -3.24
CA GLY A 28 -13.95 4.73 -2.94
C GLY A 28 -13.44 3.29 -2.83
N TYR A 29 -12.12 3.11 -2.79
CA TYR A 29 -11.49 1.85 -2.39
C TYR A 29 -11.35 1.82 -0.87
N HIS A 30 -11.40 0.63 -0.27
CA HIS A 30 -11.34 0.49 1.18
C HIS A 30 -10.20 -0.43 1.58
N CYS A 31 -9.51 -0.07 2.66
CA CYS A 31 -8.52 -0.96 3.27
C CYS A 31 -9.22 -2.22 3.79
N SER A 32 -8.81 -3.40 3.32
CA SER A 32 -9.38 -4.68 3.74
C SER A 32 -9.20 -4.98 5.23
N LYS A 33 -8.31 -4.26 5.93
CA LYS A 33 -8.02 -4.46 7.36
C LYS A 33 -8.70 -3.45 8.29
N CYS A 34 -8.64 -2.16 7.97
CA CYS A 34 -9.18 -1.10 8.85
C CYS A 34 -10.37 -0.35 8.26
N GLY A 35 -10.77 -0.64 7.02
CA GLY A 35 -11.94 -0.04 6.37
C GLY A 35 -11.78 1.41 5.91
N CYS A 36 -10.64 2.07 6.15
CA CYS A 36 -10.43 3.45 5.73
C CYS A 36 -10.49 3.62 4.20
N ASP A 37 -10.90 4.82 3.78
CA ASP A 37 -10.96 5.21 2.37
C ASP A 37 -9.57 5.39 1.77
N LEU A 38 -9.38 4.81 0.59
CA LEU A 38 -8.13 4.80 -0.15
C LEU A 38 -8.29 5.47 -1.51
N SER A 39 -7.20 6.10 -1.93
CA SER A 39 -7.02 6.66 -3.26
C SER A 39 -6.04 5.79 -4.04
N ILE A 40 -6.44 5.34 -5.22
CA ILE A 40 -5.64 4.45 -6.06
C ILE A 40 -5.37 5.11 -7.41
N ALA A 41 -4.09 5.18 -7.80
CA ALA A 41 -3.66 5.67 -9.10
C ALA A 41 -4.10 4.75 -10.25
N PRO A 42 -4.18 5.22 -11.51
CA PRO A 42 -4.64 4.40 -12.65
C PRO A 42 -3.94 3.04 -12.80
N ALA A 43 -2.64 2.97 -12.53
CA ALA A 43 -1.89 1.71 -12.58
C ALA A 43 -2.41 0.69 -11.54
N GLY A 44 -2.63 1.12 -10.30
CA GLY A 44 -3.21 0.28 -9.25
C GLY A 44 -4.66 -0.13 -9.56
N GLN A 45 -5.44 0.76 -10.20
CA GLN A 45 -6.80 0.43 -10.65
C GLN A 45 -6.78 -0.67 -11.72
N ARG A 46 -5.86 -0.58 -12.70
CA ARG A 46 -5.69 -1.62 -13.73
C ARG A 46 -5.26 -2.94 -13.09
N PHE A 47 -4.30 -2.91 -12.17
CA PHE A 47 -3.86 -4.10 -11.44
C PHE A 47 -5.02 -4.80 -10.71
N LEU A 48 -5.89 -4.05 -10.01
CA LEU A 48 -7.06 -4.62 -9.34
C LEU A 48 -8.11 -5.18 -10.31
N LYS A 49 -8.26 -4.56 -11.49
CA LYS A 49 -9.16 -5.10 -12.52
C LYS A 49 -8.70 -6.47 -13.02
N GLU A 50 -7.39 -6.66 -13.14
CA GLU A 50 -6.78 -7.93 -13.56
C GLU A 50 -6.69 -8.94 -12.40
N ASN A 51 -6.63 -8.45 -11.15
CA ASN A 51 -6.46 -9.25 -9.94
C ASN A 51 -7.48 -8.86 -8.84
N PRO A 52 -8.79 -9.13 -9.04
CA PRO A 52 -9.84 -8.65 -8.13
C PRO A 52 -9.83 -9.33 -6.74
N HIS A 53 -9.09 -10.43 -6.60
CA HIS A 53 -8.92 -11.17 -5.34
C HIS A 53 -7.80 -10.59 -4.47
N VAL A 54 -6.95 -9.71 -5.01
CA VAL A 54 -5.84 -9.11 -4.23
C VAL A 54 -6.39 -8.10 -3.23
N PRO A 55 -6.14 -8.29 -1.92
CA PRO A 55 -6.57 -7.34 -0.91
C PRO A 55 -5.82 -6.01 -1.03
N VAL A 56 -6.52 -4.91 -0.73
CA VAL A 56 -5.94 -3.56 -0.70
C VAL A 56 -5.72 -3.16 0.74
N LEU A 57 -4.50 -2.77 1.09
CA LEU A 57 -4.17 -2.28 2.43
C LEU A 57 -3.75 -0.82 2.38
N CYS A 58 -4.13 -0.07 3.42
CA CYS A 58 -3.49 1.22 3.66
C CYS A 58 -2.02 1.01 4.04
N VAL A 59 -1.19 2.03 3.80
CA VAL A 59 0.25 2.00 4.13
C VAL A 59 0.49 1.54 5.58
N ASP A 60 -0.26 2.07 6.55
CA ASP A 60 -0.10 1.70 7.96
C ASP A 60 -0.41 0.22 8.22
N CYS A 61 -1.49 -0.30 7.62
CA CYS A 61 -1.87 -1.71 7.77
C CYS A 61 -0.88 -2.65 7.08
N ALA A 62 -0.33 -2.26 5.94
CA ALA A 62 0.69 -3.01 5.22
C ALA A 62 1.99 -3.09 6.03
N LEU A 63 2.46 -1.96 6.56
CA LEU A 63 3.66 -1.89 7.41
C LEU A 63 3.50 -2.70 8.71
N ALA A 64 2.31 -2.67 9.32
CA ALA A 64 2.02 -3.46 10.50
C ALA A 64 1.88 -4.97 10.23
N ALA A 65 1.63 -5.38 8.98
CA ALA A 65 1.36 -6.77 8.61
C ALA A 65 2.62 -7.61 8.37
N LYS A 66 3.74 -7.02 7.91
CA LYS A 66 5.09 -7.62 7.82
C LYS A 66 6.07 -6.60 7.18
N PRO A 67 7.14 -6.14 7.85
CA PRO A 67 8.07 -5.16 7.29
C PRO A 67 8.97 -5.69 6.15
N ASP A 68 9.07 -7.01 5.96
CA ASP A 68 10.07 -7.62 5.05
C ASP A 68 9.50 -8.05 3.67
N LYS A 69 8.21 -7.81 3.39
CA LYS A 69 7.54 -8.26 2.14
C LYS A 69 6.68 -7.19 1.45
N VAL A 70 6.98 -5.91 1.65
CA VAL A 70 6.24 -4.83 0.99
C VAL A 70 6.82 -4.60 -0.41
N GLU A 71 6.18 -5.14 -1.44
CA GLU A 71 6.44 -4.76 -2.83
C GLU A 71 5.72 -3.45 -3.14
N ALA A 72 6.49 -2.37 -3.31
CA ALA A 72 5.98 -1.07 -3.69
C ALA A 72 5.98 -0.92 -5.22
N ALA A 73 4.93 -0.29 -5.76
CA ALA A 73 4.87 0.05 -7.17
C ALA A 73 5.89 1.18 -7.48
N PRO A 74 6.65 1.09 -8.58
CA PRO A 74 7.70 2.07 -8.88
C PRO A 74 7.15 3.50 -8.99
N GLY A 75 7.76 4.44 -8.26
CA GLY A 75 7.73 5.86 -8.62
C GLY A 75 7.09 6.86 -7.64
N ALA A 76 6.48 6.46 -6.52
CA ALA A 76 5.92 7.44 -5.56
C ALA A 76 5.97 7.03 -4.09
N ILE A 77 6.18 5.75 -3.79
CA ILE A 77 5.95 5.20 -2.45
C ILE A 77 7.27 4.74 -1.80
N ASP A 78 8.33 4.48 -2.57
CA ASP A 78 9.58 3.90 -2.05
C ASP A 78 10.29 4.80 -1.03
N GLU A 79 10.42 6.10 -1.30
CA GLU A 79 11.08 7.03 -0.37
C GLU A 79 10.26 7.25 0.91
N LEU A 80 8.94 7.34 0.78
CA LEU A 80 8.01 7.51 1.90
C LEU A 80 7.97 6.26 2.79
N ILE A 81 7.91 5.07 2.19
CA ILE A 81 7.96 3.79 2.91
C ILE A 81 9.35 3.61 3.55
N ALA A 82 10.43 3.90 2.83
CA ALA A 82 11.79 3.80 3.38
C ALA A 82 12.02 4.78 4.54
N ASP A 83 11.51 6.01 4.47
CA ASP A 83 11.60 6.96 5.60
C ASP A 83 10.77 6.49 6.80
N ARG A 84 9.56 5.96 6.56
CA ARG A 84 8.66 5.48 7.63
C ARG A 84 9.20 4.20 8.30
N ILE A 85 9.80 3.28 7.54
CA ILE A 85 10.52 2.11 8.05
C ILE A 85 11.75 2.56 8.86
N ARG A 86 12.53 3.53 8.38
CA ARG A 86 13.68 4.09 9.10
C ARG A 86 13.26 4.73 10.44
N ARG A 87 12.13 5.44 10.48
CA ARG A 87 11.59 6.01 11.72
C ARG A 87 11.09 4.93 12.68
N ALA A 88 10.38 3.91 12.19
CA ALA A 88 9.91 2.79 13.01
C ALA A 88 11.08 2.03 13.67
N LYS A 89 12.19 1.82 12.96
CA LYS A 89 13.40 1.17 13.52
C LYS A 89 14.08 1.99 14.62
N ARG A 90 14.04 3.32 14.57
CA ARG A 90 14.62 4.17 15.63
C ARG A 90 13.82 4.13 16.94
N HIS A 91 12.51 3.93 16.88
CA HIS A 91 11.66 3.82 18.07
C HIS A 91 11.75 2.47 18.79
N GLN A 92 12.38 1.45 18.21
CA GLN A 92 12.59 0.14 18.84
C GLN A 92 13.94 0.01 19.57
N GLN A 93 14.81 1.03 19.55
CA GLN A 93 16.13 1.01 20.19
C GLN A 93 16.27 1.95 21.40
N ASN A 94 15.17 2.51 21.88
CA ASN A 94 15.12 3.38 23.06
C ASN A 94 14.06 2.88 24.04
#